data_AF-A0AAW5IHM6-F1
#
_entry.id   AF-A0AAW5IHM6-F1
#
_cell.length_a   1.000
_cell.length_b   1.000
_cell.length_c   1.000
_cell.angle_alpha   90.00
_cell.angle_beta   90.00
_cell.angle_gamma   90.00
#
_symmetry.space_group_name_H-M   'P 1'
#
loop_
_entity.id
_entity.type
_entity.pdbx_description
1 polymer ?
#
loop_
_entity_poly.entity_id
_entity_poly.type
_entity_poly.pdbx_seq_one_letter_code
_entity_poly.pdbx_strand_id
1 'polypeptide(L)' 'MKGLRDIIAHHYFEVDADQIWWIIENELQPLRKAILEMIEFLKRMLDE' A
#
# COMPACT_ATOMS: atom_id res chain seq x y z
N MET A 1 -10.33 13.63 -0.05
CA MET A 1 -8.99 13.49 0.55
C MET A 1 -8.07 12.90 -0.52
N LYS A 2 -6.90 13.49 -0.79
CA LYS A 2 -5.93 12.97 -1.75
C LYS A 2 -5.06 11.92 -1.05
N GLY A 3 -5.05 10.68 -1.56
CA GLY A 3 -4.23 9.61 -0.99
C GLY A 3 -2.79 9.66 -1.49
N LEU A 4 -1.90 8.87 -0.88
CA LEU A 4 -0.48 8.80 -1.24
C LEU A 4 -0.25 8.65 -2.75
N ARG A 5 -1.03 7.79 -3.42
CA ARG A 5 -0.96 7.60 -4.89
C ARG A 5 -1.14 8.91 -5.67
N ASP A 6 -2.10 9.73 -5.28
CA ASP A 6 -2.37 11.00 -5.97
C ASP A 6 -1.24 12.01 -5.72
N ILE A 7 -0.71 12.01 -4.50
CA ILE A 7 0.42 12.86 -4.09
C ILE A 7 1.68 12.50 -4.90
N ILE A 8 2.06 11.24 -4.99
CA ILE A 8 3.26 10.82 -5.75
C ILE A 8 3.08 10.92 -7.27
N ALA A 9 1.84 10.92 -7.79
CA ALA A 9 1.60 10.99 -9.23
C ALA A 9 1.52 12.43 -9.75
N HIS A 10 0.90 13.34 -8.99
CA HIS A 10 0.55 14.68 -9.47
C HIS A 10 1.19 15.82 -8.67
N HIS A 11 1.65 15.53 -7.44
CA HIS A 11 2.23 16.52 -6.52
C HIS A 11 3.65 16.13 -6.06
N TYR A 12 4.35 15.32 -6.85
CA TYR A 12 5.64 14.71 -6.48
C TYR A 12 6.74 15.72 -6.13
N PHE A 13 6.62 16.96 -6.61
CA PHE A 13 7.61 18.01 -6.34
C PHE A 13 7.56 18.52 -4.89
N GLU A 14 6.44 18.35 -4.20
CA GLU A 14 6.19 18.83 -2.83
C GLU A 14 6.27 17.69 -1.80
N VAL A 15 6.77 16.52 -2.21
CA VAL A 15 6.77 15.32 -1.37
C VAL A 15 7.93 15.35 -0.36
N ASP A 16 7.62 15.04 0.89
CA ASP A 16 8.60 14.80 1.94
C ASP A 16 9.26 13.43 1.73
N ALA A 17 10.55 13.43 1.37
CA ALA A 17 11.30 12.22 1.05
C ALA A 17 11.48 11.30 2.26
N ASP A 18 11.64 11.86 3.47
CA ASP A 18 11.81 11.08 4.69
C ASP A 18 10.50 10.37 5.05
N GLN A 19 9.37 11.05 4.86
CA GLN A 19 8.05 10.43 5.03
C GLN A 19 7.82 9.29 4.03
N ILE A 20 8.19 9.46 2.76
CA ILE A 20 8.10 8.39 1.75
C ILE A 20 8.97 7.21 2.13
N TRP A 21 10.21 7.46 2.56
CA TRP A 21 11.13 6.40 2.98
C TRP A 21 10.55 5.61 4.16
N TRP A 22 10.02 6.31 5.16
CA TRP A 22 9.37 5.66 6.30
C TRP A 22 8.17 4.80 5.88
N ILE A 23 7.33 5.28 4.96
CA ILE A 23 6.19 4.50 4.41
C ILE A 23 6.70 3.24 3.69
N ILE A 24 7.77 3.35 2.90
CA ILE A 24 8.36 2.21 2.19
C ILE A 24 8.83 1.15 3.18
N GLU A 25 9.52 1.55 4.24
CA GLU A 25 10.07 0.63 5.24
C GLU A 25 9.01 0.02 6.15
N ASN A 26 7.97 0.78 6.51
CA ASN A 26 7.05 0.40 7.60
C ASN A 26 5.66 -0.03 7.13
N GLU A 27 5.15 0.51 6.01
CA GLU A 27 3.74 0.34 5.62
C GLU A 27 3.55 -0.59 4.41
N LEU A 28 4.52 -0.64 3.48
CA LEU A 28 4.37 -1.46 2.26
C LEU A 28 4.35 -2.98 2.56
N GLN A 29 5.16 -3.46 3.52
CA GLN A 29 5.19 -4.88 3.86
C GLN A 29 3.89 -5.35 4.55
N PRO A 30 3.36 -4.64 5.58
CA PRO A 30 2.04 -4.96 6.13
C PRO A 30 0.92 -4.91 5.09
N LEU A 31 0.91 -3.91 4.21
CA LEU A 31 -0.10 -3.79 3.15
C LEU A 31 -0.05 -5.00 2.20
N ARG A 32 1.15 -5.39 1.75
CA ARG A 32 1.33 -6.58 0.91
C ARG A 32 0.81 -7.84 1.61
N LYS A 33 1.16 -8.02 2.89
CA LYS A 33 0.71 -9.17 3.69
C LYS A 33 -0.82 -9.22 3.75
N ALA A 34 -1.47 -8.10 4.09
CA ALA A 34 -2.92 -8.03 4.16
C ALA A 34 -3.58 -8.39 2.82
N ILE A 35 -3.07 -7.87 1.70
CA ILE A 35 -3.58 -8.20 0.36
C ILE A 35 -3.47 -9.71 0.08
N LEU A 36 -2.32 -10.32 0.40
CA LEU A 36 -2.11 -11.76 0.21
C LEU A 36 -3.06 -12.59 1.08
N GLU A 37 -3.25 -12.20 2.35
CA GLU A 37 -4.20 -12.86 3.26
C GLU A 37 -5.64 -12.77 2.73
N MET A 38 -6.05 -11.62 2.18
CA MET A 38 -7.35 -11.45 1.56
C MET A 38 -7.52 -12.33 0.31
N ILE A 39 -6.48 -12.42 -0.53
CA ILE A 39 -6.50 -13.29 -1.73
C ILE A 39 -6.63 -14.76 -1.33
N GLU A 40 -5.84 -15.23 -0.36
CA GLU A 40 -5.89 -16.61 0.10
C GLU A 40 -7.23 -16.94 0.77
N PHE A 41 -7.81 -15.99 1.52
CA PHE A 41 -9.16 -16.12 2.06
C PHE A 41 -10.20 -16.32 0.95
N LEU A 42 -10.15 -15.50 -0.11
CA LEU A 42 -11.08 -15.60 -1.23
C LEU A 42 -10.92 -16.91 -2.01
N LYS A 43 -9.69 -17.38 -2.23
CA LYS A 43 -9.45 -18.68 -2.89
C LYS A 43 -10.07 -19.83 -2.11
N ARG A 44 -9.83 -19.87 -0.80
CA ARG A 44 -10.43 -20.88 0.09
C ARG A 44 -11.95 -20.89 0.02
N MET A 45 -12.59 -19.71 -0.02
CA MET A 45 -14.04 -19.61 -0.17
C MET A 45 -14.58 -20.10 -1.51
N LEU A 46 -13.77 -20.05 -2.57
CA LEU A 46 -14.18 -20.48 -3.92
C LEU A 46 -13.87 -21.96 -4.19
N ASP A 47 -12.93 -22.53 -3.44
CA ASP A 47 -12.53 -23.94 -3.49
C ASP A 47 -13.38 -24.85 -2.57
N GLU A 48 -14.19 -24.26 -1.67
CA GLU A 48 -15.20 -24.90 -0.79
C GLU A 48 -16.60 -24.90 -1.43
#